data_AF-A0A2S9YSA7-F1
#
_entry.id   AF-A0A2S9YSA7-F1
#
_cell.length_a   1.000
_cell.length_b   1.000
_cell.length_c   1.000
_cell.angle_alpha   90.00
_cell.angle_beta   90.00
_cell.angle_gamma   90.00
#
_symmetry.space_group_name_H-M   'P 1'
#
loop_
_entity.id
_entity.type
_entity.pdbx_description
1 polymer ?
#
loop_
_entity_poly.entity_id
_entity_poly.type
_entity_poly.pdbx_seq_one_letter_code
_entity_poly.pdbx_strand_id
1 'polypeptide(L)'
;MIVARADHPEAGTRAATRCLDVCAKALAASVFVAECVCDRPFAPVIIRVMRWELFSQITRKLVAVREFEPQRDAARYAEQLLLSHPDLFARLEGGAASVAARMAARTIATDHLREICELPHAVAELQSSMDNSTMGAGERLVRVAALAYLVCENDLIRDDLPAGFGLVDDCIVLRAARLATANVLGTDHFTEDLTTVHYLSVAIDDALLPSIEAALALAAELELRTRPLPDAIVERAIYELIENPPTDYPPPLLLPDYTPTRVTDSPLLLSAGQIVETDTGLIVIEFRDGTQIRRNRDATLEYL
;
A
#
# COMPACT_ATOMS: atom_id res chain seq x y z
N MET A 1 -13.57 -66.34 -29.45
CA MET A 1 -12.29 -66.46 -30.17
C MET A 1 -12.59 -66.81 -31.62
N ILE A 2 -12.81 -65.81 -32.47
CA ILE A 2 -13.15 -65.94 -33.91
C ILE A 2 -12.40 -64.84 -34.67
N VAL A 3 -12.00 -65.14 -35.91
CA VAL A 3 -11.23 -64.29 -36.82
C VAL A 3 -12.02 -64.04 -38.11
N ALA A 4 -12.06 -62.79 -38.58
CA ALA A 4 -12.17 -62.34 -39.99
C ALA A 4 -12.05 -60.79 -40.00
N ARG A 5 -11.09 -60.16 -40.69
CA ARG A 5 -11.08 -59.77 -42.13
C ARG A 5 -12.26 -58.82 -42.49
N ALA A 6 -12.08 -57.68 -43.18
CA ALA A 6 -10.90 -57.11 -43.87
C ALA A 6 -11.05 -55.56 -44.02
N ASP A 7 -10.24 -54.75 -44.72
CA ASP A 7 -9.06 -54.98 -45.58
C ASP A 7 -8.16 -53.71 -45.71
N HIS A 8 -7.12 -53.77 -46.55
CA HIS A 8 -6.25 -52.68 -47.06
C HIS A 8 -6.67 -52.27 -48.52
N PRO A 9 -6.06 -51.27 -49.24
CA PRO A 9 -4.78 -50.59 -49.00
C PRO A 9 -4.70 -49.05 -49.26
N GLU A 10 -3.53 -48.47 -48.92
CA GLU A 10 -2.70 -47.47 -49.65
C GLU A 10 -3.28 -46.20 -50.33
N ALA A 11 -2.55 -45.08 -50.49
CA ALA A 11 -1.30 -44.56 -49.90
C ALA A 11 -1.14 -43.06 -50.29
N GLY A 12 -0.43 -42.25 -49.49
CA GLY A 12 -0.38 -40.77 -49.73
C GLY A 12 0.77 -39.97 -49.09
N THR A 13 1.80 -40.66 -48.59
CA THR A 13 3.19 -40.24 -48.27
C THR A 13 3.61 -38.76 -48.04
N ARG A 14 4.43 -38.57 -46.99
CA ARG A 14 5.38 -37.46 -46.66
C ARG A 14 4.75 -36.25 -45.93
N ALA A 15 5.07 -35.91 -44.68
CA ALA A 15 6.29 -35.94 -43.85
C ALA A 15 7.25 -34.75 -44.04
N ALA A 16 7.72 -34.21 -42.89
CA ALA A 16 8.55 -33.00 -42.70
C ALA A 16 7.81 -31.67 -43.03
N THR A 17 7.96 -30.56 -42.29
CA THR A 17 9.07 -30.18 -41.37
C THR A 17 8.56 -29.41 -40.14
N ARG A 18 9.40 -29.36 -39.10
CA ARG A 18 9.28 -28.55 -37.87
C ARG A 18 9.20 -27.02 -38.14
N CYS A 19 8.73 -26.30 -37.11
CA CYS A 19 9.13 -24.96 -36.67
C CYS A 19 9.73 -23.97 -37.70
N LEU A 20 9.04 -22.85 -37.93
CA LEU A 20 9.48 -21.45 -37.69
C LEU A 20 8.33 -20.48 -38.07
N ASP A 21 8.45 -19.20 -37.70
CA ASP A 21 7.49 -18.07 -37.90
C ASP A 21 6.12 -18.21 -37.20
N VAL A 22 5.74 -17.47 -36.14
CA VAL A 22 6.29 -16.28 -35.43
C VAL A 22 6.25 -14.96 -36.22
N CYS A 23 5.53 -13.97 -35.66
CA CYS A 23 5.67 -12.50 -35.86
C CYS A 23 5.28 -11.82 -37.20
N ALA A 24 4.13 -12.13 -37.84
CA ALA A 24 3.70 -11.39 -39.06
C ALA A 24 2.20 -11.04 -39.23
N LYS A 25 1.34 -11.08 -38.19
CA LYS A 25 -0.13 -10.85 -38.34
C LYS A 25 -0.83 -10.01 -37.25
N ALA A 26 -0.21 -8.92 -36.80
CA ALA A 26 -0.83 -7.99 -35.84
C ALA A 26 -0.57 -6.49 -36.13
N LEU A 27 -0.42 -6.11 -37.41
CA LEU A 27 0.02 -4.76 -37.81
C LEU A 27 -0.76 -4.14 -38.99
N ALA A 28 -2.00 -4.60 -39.24
CA ALA A 28 -2.84 -4.07 -40.31
C ALA A 28 -4.35 -4.16 -39.97
N ALA A 29 -4.84 -3.21 -39.17
CA ALA A 29 -6.27 -2.92 -39.02
C ALA A 29 -6.51 -1.45 -38.59
N SER A 30 -6.78 -0.60 -39.59
CA SER A 30 -7.71 0.55 -39.55
C SER A 30 -7.71 1.42 -38.27
N VAL A 31 -7.01 2.56 -38.18
CA VAL A 31 -7.20 3.79 -38.97
C VAL A 31 -8.68 4.13 -39.20
N PHE A 32 -9.20 5.04 -38.38
CA PHE A 32 -10.38 5.86 -38.67
C PHE A 32 -9.92 7.33 -38.62
N VAL A 33 -10.11 8.06 -39.72
CA VAL A 33 -9.87 9.50 -39.78
C VAL A 33 -11.22 10.20 -39.75
N ALA A 34 -11.42 11.07 -38.77
CA ALA A 34 -12.52 12.01 -38.74
C ALA A 34 -11.93 13.42 -38.78
N GLU A 35 -11.97 14.07 -39.94
CA GLU A 35 -11.65 15.49 -40.06
C GLU A 35 -12.79 16.31 -39.44
N CYS A 36 -12.48 17.10 -38.42
CA CYS A 36 -13.32 18.22 -38.03
C CYS A 36 -12.44 19.36 -37.50
N VAL A 37 -12.43 20.48 -38.22
CA VAL A 37 -11.58 21.65 -37.95
C VAL A 37 -12.25 22.54 -36.90
N CYS A 38 -11.64 22.66 -35.72
CA CYS A 38 -11.93 23.68 -34.71
C CYS A 38 -10.66 24.04 -33.94
N ASP A 39 -10.18 25.28 -34.05
CA ASP A 39 -8.92 25.75 -33.45
C ASP A 39 -8.93 25.76 -31.91
N ARG A 40 -8.17 24.87 -31.28
CA ARG A 40 -7.55 25.06 -29.95
C ARG A 40 -6.24 24.27 -29.86
N PRO A 41 -5.16 24.82 -29.28
CA PRO A 41 -3.91 24.09 -29.04
C PRO A 41 -4.01 23.24 -27.77
N PHE A 42 -4.95 22.29 -27.74
CA PHE A 42 -4.79 21.15 -26.85
C PHE A 42 -3.79 20.20 -27.51
N ALA A 43 -2.53 20.30 -27.09
CA ALA A 43 -1.57 19.25 -27.35
C ALA A 43 -2.20 17.95 -26.82
N PRO A 44 -2.40 16.91 -27.66
CA PRO A 44 -2.83 15.63 -27.14
C PRO A 44 -1.71 15.14 -26.22
N VAL A 45 -2.00 15.02 -24.92
CA VAL A 45 -1.17 14.24 -24.01
C VAL A 45 -1.34 12.79 -24.45
N ILE A 46 -0.57 12.42 -25.48
CA ILE A 46 -0.38 11.05 -25.88
C ILE A 46 0.35 10.43 -24.69
N ILE A 47 -0.40 9.78 -23.79
CA ILE A 47 0.13 8.86 -22.79
C ILE A 47 0.68 7.66 -23.57
N ARG A 48 1.84 7.90 -24.17
CA ARG A 48 2.70 6.88 -24.75
C ARG A 48 3.08 5.96 -23.60
N VAL A 49 3.14 4.66 -23.87
CA VAL A 49 3.47 3.62 -22.90
C VAL A 49 4.93 3.79 -22.42
N MET A 50 5.13 4.76 -21.53
CA MET A 50 6.30 4.86 -20.68
C MET A 50 6.17 3.77 -19.62
N ARG A 51 7.24 3.03 -19.38
CA ARG A 51 7.32 2.09 -18.27
C ARG A 51 7.73 2.87 -17.04
N TRP A 52 6.74 3.35 -16.29
CA TRP A 52 6.97 4.09 -15.06
C TRP A 52 7.61 3.10 -14.07
N GLU A 53 8.87 3.34 -13.70
CA GLU A 53 9.68 2.35 -12.96
C GLU A 53 9.09 2.12 -11.57
N LEU A 54 8.64 3.18 -10.90
CA LEU A 54 7.90 3.12 -9.64
C LEU A 54 6.73 2.11 -9.70
N PHE A 55 5.82 2.25 -10.66
CA PHE A 55 4.66 1.35 -10.77
C PHE A 55 5.06 -0.06 -11.21
N SER A 56 6.19 -0.20 -11.93
CA SER A 56 6.77 -1.51 -12.28
C SER A 56 7.39 -2.21 -11.06
N GLN A 57 7.91 -1.46 -10.07
CA GLN A 57 8.38 -1.99 -8.78
C GLN A 57 7.20 -2.31 -7.85
N ILE A 58 6.24 -1.39 -7.67
CA ILE A 58 5.04 -1.63 -6.85
C ILE A 58 4.26 -2.85 -7.36
N THR A 59 4.07 -2.98 -8.68
CA THR A 59 3.40 -4.16 -9.27
C THR A 59 4.12 -5.46 -8.92
N ARG A 60 5.47 -5.47 -8.82
CA ARG A 60 6.25 -6.64 -8.40
C ARG A 60 6.03 -6.94 -6.90
N LYS A 61 6.07 -5.94 -6.02
CA LYS A 61 5.80 -6.12 -4.57
C LYS A 61 4.39 -6.66 -4.32
N LEU A 62 3.38 -6.06 -4.95
CA LEU A 62 1.98 -6.46 -4.81
C LEU A 62 1.65 -7.87 -5.34
N VAL A 63 2.51 -8.52 -6.11
CA VAL A 63 2.32 -9.95 -6.47
C VAL A 63 2.42 -10.83 -5.23
N ALA A 64 3.36 -10.55 -4.31
CA ALA A 64 3.48 -11.32 -3.08
C ALA A 64 2.26 -11.15 -2.16
N VAL A 65 1.70 -9.93 -2.11
CA VAL A 65 0.51 -9.61 -1.31
C VAL A 65 -0.70 -10.47 -1.68
N ARG A 66 -0.88 -10.78 -2.98
CA ARG A 66 -2.00 -11.60 -3.48
C ARG A 66 -1.97 -13.06 -3.05
N GLU A 67 -0.83 -13.55 -2.57
CA GLU A 67 -0.69 -14.92 -2.08
C GLU A 67 -1.10 -15.05 -0.60
N PHE A 68 -1.31 -13.95 0.12
CA PHE A 68 -1.75 -13.98 1.52
C PHE A 68 -3.23 -14.33 1.66
N GLU A 69 -3.54 -15.17 2.65
CA GLU A 69 -4.89 -15.51 3.08
C GLU A 69 -5.02 -15.18 4.57
N PRO A 70 -5.76 -14.12 4.97
CA PRO A 70 -5.77 -13.64 6.36
C PRO A 70 -6.04 -14.74 7.40
N GLN A 71 -6.98 -15.64 7.15
CA GLN A 71 -7.35 -16.72 8.10
C GLN A 71 -6.27 -17.82 8.21
N ARG A 72 -5.51 -18.06 7.14
CA ARG A 72 -4.43 -19.04 7.03
C ARG A 72 -3.16 -18.53 7.67
N ASP A 73 -2.79 -17.30 7.33
CA ASP A 73 -1.47 -16.73 7.63
C ASP A 73 -1.42 -15.99 8.97
N ALA A 74 -2.58 -15.58 9.52
CA ALA A 74 -2.67 -14.91 10.82
C ALA A 74 -2.06 -15.70 12.00
N ALA A 75 -1.93 -17.02 11.90
CA ALA A 75 -1.24 -17.80 12.94
C ALA A 75 0.26 -17.45 13.02
N ARG A 76 0.94 -17.35 11.86
CA ARG A 76 2.37 -17.00 11.78
C ARG A 76 2.62 -15.53 12.12
N TYR A 77 1.73 -14.65 11.66
CA TYR A 77 1.75 -13.24 12.03
C TYR A 77 1.56 -13.07 13.55
N ALA A 78 0.59 -13.76 14.16
CA ALA A 78 0.34 -13.66 15.60
C ALA A 78 1.51 -14.19 16.45
N GLU A 79 2.21 -15.22 15.99
CA GLU A 79 3.46 -15.68 16.61
C GLU A 79 4.54 -14.57 16.56
N GLN A 80 4.70 -13.88 15.43
CA GLN A 80 5.61 -12.74 15.32
C GLN A 80 5.21 -11.59 16.27
N LEU A 81 3.92 -11.24 16.31
CA LEU A 81 3.39 -10.17 17.17
C LEU A 81 3.63 -10.46 18.67
N LEU A 82 3.42 -11.71 19.11
CA LEU A 82 3.67 -12.14 20.49
C LEU A 82 5.16 -12.17 20.86
N LEU A 83 6.04 -12.43 19.88
CA LEU A 83 7.49 -12.47 20.08
C LEU A 83 8.11 -11.08 20.09
N SER A 84 7.69 -10.19 19.19
CA SER A 84 8.21 -8.82 19.07
C SER A 84 7.60 -7.86 20.10
N HIS A 85 6.32 -8.03 20.47
CA HIS A 85 5.60 -7.06 21.32
C HIS A 85 5.00 -7.73 22.58
N PRO A 86 5.81 -8.38 23.45
CA PRO A 86 5.29 -9.01 24.66
C PRO A 86 4.61 -8.01 25.61
N ASP A 87 5.04 -6.76 25.62
CA ASP A 87 4.53 -5.69 26.48
C ASP A 87 3.10 -5.24 26.10
N LEU A 88 2.69 -5.41 24.84
CA LEU A 88 1.30 -5.22 24.38
C LEU A 88 0.33 -6.13 25.16
N PHE A 89 0.78 -7.31 25.58
CA PHE A 89 -0.03 -8.32 26.26
C PHE A 89 0.21 -8.34 27.78
N ALA A 90 1.08 -7.48 28.33
CA ALA A 90 1.56 -7.56 29.71
C ALA A 90 0.47 -7.42 30.79
N ARG A 91 -0.65 -6.75 30.49
CA ARG A 91 -1.79 -6.57 31.40
C ARG A 91 -2.79 -7.72 31.41
N LEU A 92 -2.67 -8.68 30.50
CA LEU A 92 -3.52 -9.87 30.48
C LEU A 92 -3.06 -10.90 31.53
N GLU A 93 -4.00 -11.67 32.09
CA GLU A 93 -3.66 -12.74 33.03
C GLU A 93 -2.79 -13.81 32.36
N GLY A 94 -1.54 -13.95 32.83
CA GLY A 94 -0.52 -14.81 32.22
C GLY A 94 0.25 -14.17 31.05
N GLY A 95 0.05 -12.87 30.78
CA GLY A 95 0.80 -12.09 29.78
C GLY A 95 0.72 -12.66 28.36
N ALA A 96 1.76 -12.41 27.56
CA ALA A 96 1.89 -12.91 26.18
C ALA A 96 1.81 -14.45 26.05
N ALA A 97 2.13 -15.21 27.10
CA ALA A 97 2.05 -16.68 27.07
C ALA A 97 0.60 -17.21 27.15
N SER A 98 -0.34 -16.40 27.63
CA SER A 98 -1.73 -16.77 27.94
C SER A 98 -2.56 -17.17 26.71
N VAL A 99 -3.67 -17.88 26.95
CA VAL A 99 -4.65 -18.20 25.89
C VAL A 99 -5.32 -16.92 25.37
N ALA A 100 -5.63 -15.97 26.27
CA ALA A 100 -6.20 -14.68 25.92
C ALA A 100 -5.29 -13.88 24.98
N ALA A 101 -3.98 -13.77 25.30
CA ALA A 101 -3.01 -13.11 24.44
C ALA A 101 -2.91 -13.76 23.05
N ARG A 102 -2.90 -15.10 22.96
CA ARG A 102 -2.89 -15.80 21.66
C ARG A 102 -4.15 -15.55 20.83
N MET A 103 -5.32 -15.49 21.48
CA MET A 103 -6.58 -15.17 20.79
C MET A 103 -6.64 -13.72 20.34
N ALA A 104 -6.19 -12.78 21.17
CA ALA A 104 -6.10 -11.36 20.83
C ALA A 104 -5.09 -11.13 19.69
N ALA A 105 -3.87 -11.70 19.80
CA ALA A 105 -2.84 -11.61 18.78
C ALA A 105 -3.31 -12.19 17.43
N ARG A 106 -4.03 -13.33 17.43
CA ARG A 106 -4.61 -13.90 16.20
C ARG A 106 -5.71 -13.02 15.61
N THR A 107 -6.49 -12.33 16.45
CA THR A 107 -7.52 -11.40 16.00
C THR A 107 -6.87 -10.18 15.34
N ILE A 108 -5.93 -9.52 16.02
CA ILE A 108 -5.13 -8.41 15.49
C ILE A 108 -4.45 -8.81 14.18
N ALA A 109 -3.76 -9.95 14.16
CA ALA A 109 -3.12 -10.50 12.97
C ALA A 109 -4.08 -10.72 11.79
N THR A 110 -5.32 -11.16 12.05
CA THR A 110 -6.34 -11.37 11.00
C THR A 110 -6.82 -10.03 10.44
N ASP A 111 -6.98 -9.01 11.29
CA ASP A 111 -7.44 -7.69 10.89
C ASP A 111 -6.32 -6.91 10.16
N HIS A 112 -5.07 -6.96 10.65
CA HIS A 112 -3.90 -6.41 9.95
C HIS A 112 -3.66 -7.07 8.60
N LEU A 113 -3.82 -8.39 8.49
CA LEU A 113 -3.70 -9.09 7.21
C LEU A 113 -4.79 -8.71 6.21
N ARG A 114 -5.98 -8.31 6.65
CA ARG A 114 -7.01 -7.76 5.75
C ARG A 114 -6.54 -6.42 5.18
N GLU A 115 -6.07 -5.51 6.02
CA GLU A 115 -5.50 -4.22 5.60
C GLU A 115 -4.35 -4.40 4.60
N ILE A 116 -3.45 -5.35 4.85
CA ILE A 116 -2.35 -5.71 3.94
C ILE A 116 -2.89 -6.25 2.61
N CYS A 117 -3.91 -7.10 2.64
CA CYS A 117 -4.55 -7.63 1.43
C CYS A 117 -5.30 -6.56 0.60
N GLU A 118 -5.67 -5.42 1.20
CA GLU A 118 -6.26 -4.27 0.51
C GLU A 118 -5.22 -3.31 -0.09
N LEU A 119 -3.91 -3.47 0.18
CA LEU A 119 -2.85 -2.67 -0.45
C LEU A 119 -2.95 -2.59 -2.00
N PRO A 120 -3.28 -3.67 -2.75
CA PRO A 120 -3.47 -3.58 -4.19
C PRO A 120 -4.66 -2.69 -4.60
N HIS A 121 -5.70 -2.59 -3.76
CA HIS A 121 -6.83 -1.71 -3.99
C HIS A 121 -6.47 -0.25 -3.66
N ALA A 122 -5.84 -0.01 -2.50
CA ALA A 122 -5.35 1.31 -2.10
C ALA A 122 -4.36 1.90 -3.11
N VAL A 123 -3.42 1.10 -3.62
CA VAL A 123 -2.50 1.50 -4.70
C VAL A 123 -3.27 1.82 -5.98
N ALA A 124 -4.26 1.01 -6.38
CA ALA A 124 -5.04 1.26 -7.58
C ALA A 124 -5.92 2.52 -7.47
N GLU A 125 -6.46 2.82 -6.28
CA GLU A 125 -7.19 4.06 -5.98
C GLU A 125 -6.25 5.26 -6.07
N LEU A 126 -5.10 5.21 -5.40
CA LEU A 126 -4.09 6.27 -5.45
C LEU A 126 -3.60 6.51 -6.88
N GLN A 127 -3.33 5.46 -7.65
CA GLN A 127 -2.96 5.56 -9.07
C GLN A 127 -4.08 6.23 -9.89
N SER A 128 -5.31 5.73 -9.81
CA SER A 128 -6.46 6.29 -10.54
C SER A 128 -6.75 7.74 -10.15
N SER A 129 -6.42 8.13 -8.90
CA SER A 129 -6.64 9.48 -8.40
C SER A 129 -5.69 10.52 -9.00
N MET A 130 -4.51 10.13 -9.50
CA MET A 130 -3.56 11.05 -10.13
C MET A 130 -4.06 11.57 -11.48
N ASP A 131 -4.89 10.79 -12.18
CA ASP A 131 -5.56 11.19 -13.42
C ASP A 131 -6.66 12.25 -13.19
N ASN A 132 -7.01 12.55 -11.93
CA ASN A 132 -7.98 13.59 -11.62
C ASN A 132 -7.40 15.00 -11.85
N SER A 133 -7.88 15.66 -12.90
CA SER A 133 -7.50 17.01 -13.29
C SER A 133 -7.86 18.11 -12.28
N THR A 134 -8.69 17.84 -11.27
CA THR A 134 -8.97 18.79 -10.17
C THR A 134 -8.02 18.66 -8.98
N MET A 135 -7.14 17.66 -8.97
CA MET A 135 -6.17 17.46 -7.90
C MET A 135 -5.03 18.48 -8.00
N GLY A 136 -4.58 19.03 -6.87
CA GLY A 136 -3.41 19.91 -6.83
C GLY A 136 -2.10 19.14 -7.06
N ALA A 137 -1.08 19.79 -7.61
CA ALA A 137 0.23 19.16 -7.82
C ALA A 137 0.87 18.70 -6.49
N GLY A 138 0.69 19.48 -5.41
CA GLY A 138 1.14 19.10 -4.06
C GLY A 138 0.47 17.82 -3.54
N GLU A 139 -0.85 17.70 -3.74
CA GLU A 139 -1.61 16.51 -3.37
C GLU A 139 -1.17 15.28 -4.18
N ARG A 140 -0.94 15.42 -5.50
CA ARG A 140 -0.33 14.34 -6.30
C ARG A 140 1.03 13.94 -5.76
N LEU A 141 1.89 14.89 -5.40
CA LEU A 141 3.24 14.59 -4.89
C LEU A 141 3.19 13.80 -3.58
N VAL A 142 2.28 14.12 -2.65
CA VAL A 142 2.09 13.34 -1.41
C VAL A 142 1.71 11.90 -1.71
N ARG A 143 0.74 11.68 -2.62
CA ARG A 143 0.30 10.34 -3.03
C ARG A 143 1.44 9.56 -3.72
N VAL A 144 2.20 10.20 -4.60
CA VAL A 144 3.36 9.58 -5.28
C VAL A 144 4.50 9.28 -4.30
N ALA A 145 4.77 10.15 -3.32
CA ALA A 145 5.79 9.92 -2.29
C ALA A 145 5.42 8.74 -1.38
N ALA A 146 4.14 8.56 -1.05
CA ALA A 146 3.66 7.39 -0.31
C ALA A 146 3.71 6.11 -1.15
N LEU A 147 3.40 6.18 -2.46
CA LEU A 147 3.62 5.05 -3.37
C LEU A 147 5.12 4.71 -3.54
N ALA A 148 6.00 5.71 -3.44
CA ALA A 148 7.45 5.52 -3.46
C ALA A 148 7.99 4.85 -2.18
N TYR A 149 7.36 5.07 -1.02
CA TYR A 149 7.69 4.36 0.23
C TYR A 149 7.67 2.84 0.05
N LEU A 150 6.62 2.32 -0.60
CA LEU A 150 6.39 0.89 -0.81
C LEU A 150 7.56 0.18 -1.52
N VAL A 151 8.47 0.91 -2.19
CA VAL A 151 9.57 0.32 -2.96
C VAL A 151 10.96 0.77 -2.48
N CYS A 152 11.05 1.46 -1.35
CA CYS A 152 12.32 1.73 -0.70
C CYS A 152 13.05 0.42 -0.37
N GLU A 153 14.38 0.39 -0.53
CA GLU A 153 15.21 -0.77 -0.13
C GLU A 153 15.42 -0.81 1.39
N ASN A 154 15.36 0.36 2.05
CA ASN A 154 15.41 0.53 3.49
C ASN A 154 14.02 0.96 4.00
N ASP A 155 13.13 -0.02 4.13
CA ASP A 155 11.84 0.08 4.81
C ASP A 155 12.00 0.31 6.33
N LEU A 156 10.96 0.84 7.00
CA LEU A 156 10.98 0.96 8.47
C LEU A 156 10.77 -0.40 9.13
N ILE A 157 9.99 -1.28 8.49
CA ILE A 157 9.87 -2.69 8.85
C ILE A 157 10.17 -3.53 7.62
N ARG A 158 11.07 -4.51 7.78
CA ARG A 158 11.48 -5.40 6.69
C ARG A 158 10.32 -6.21 6.09
N ASP A 159 10.11 -6.05 4.80
CA ASP A 159 9.20 -6.85 3.95
C ASP A 159 9.35 -8.37 4.13
N ASP A 160 10.54 -8.88 4.47
CA ASP A 160 10.84 -10.32 4.55
C ASP A 160 10.36 -11.00 5.85
N LEU A 161 9.68 -10.27 6.73
CA LEU A 161 9.07 -10.83 7.95
C LEU A 161 7.87 -11.77 7.66
N PRO A 162 7.59 -12.73 8.56
CA PRO A 162 6.60 -13.78 8.32
C PRO A 162 5.20 -13.24 8.03
N ALA A 163 4.52 -13.86 7.05
CA ALA A 163 3.09 -13.64 6.78
C ALA A 163 2.70 -12.16 6.60
N GLY A 164 3.53 -11.39 5.89
CA GLY A 164 3.24 -9.98 5.58
C GLY A 164 3.36 -9.03 6.77
N PHE A 165 3.90 -9.47 7.91
CA PHE A 165 4.14 -8.60 9.07
C PHE A 165 4.98 -7.36 8.71
N GLY A 166 5.88 -7.48 7.73
CA GLY A 166 6.67 -6.37 7.20
C GLY A 166 5.89 -5.26 6.51
N LEU A 167 4.63 -5.49 6.13
CA LEU A 167 3.83 -4.59 5.28
C LEU A 167 2.86 -3.68 6.06
N VAL A 168 3.01 -3.60 7.38
CA VAL A 168 2.11 -2.83 8.26
C VAL A 168 2.38 -1.33 8.13
N ASP A 169 3.64 -0.96 8.01
CA ASP A 169 4.09 0.42 7.78
C ASP A 169 3.67 0.93 6.39
N ASP A 170 3.69 0.09 5.34
CA ASP A 170 3.09 0.39 4.04
C ASP A 170 1.61 0.82 4.20
N CYS A 171 0.80 0.02 4.91
CA CYS A 171 -0.61 0.34 5.18
C CYS A 171 -0.76 1.67 5.93
N ILE A 172 0.11 1.92 6.92
CA ILE A 172 0.14 3.18 7.68
C ILE A 172 0.49 4.36 6.77
N VAL A 173 1.53 4.26 5.93
CA VAL A 173 2.00 5.34 5.06
C VAL A 173 0.98 5.68 3.96
N LEU A 174 0.29 4.69 3.38
CA LEU A 174 -0.78 4.96 2.42
C LEU A 174 -1.98 5.68 3.07
N ARG A 175 -2.38 5.29 4.29
CA ARG A 175 -3.44 6.00 5.05
C ARG A 175 -2.97 7.39 5.49
N ALA A 176 -1.69 7.57 5.84
CA ALA A 176 -1.09 8.88 6.14
C ALA A 176 -1.20 9.86 4.98
N ALA A 177 -0.93 9.40 3.75
CA ALA A 177 -1.05 10.22 2.55
C ALA A 177 -2.49 10.68 2.29
N ARG A 178 -3.49 9.83 2.62
CA ARG A 178 -4.91 10.20 2.58
C ARG A 178 -5.21 11.27 3.63
N LEU A 179 -4.82 11.05 4.90
CA LEU A 179 -4.99 12.01 5.99
C LEU A 179 -4.34 13.37 5.73
N ALA A 180 -3.16 13.40 5.10
CA ALA A 180 -2.44 14.62 4.76
C ALA A 180 -3.07 15.44 3.62
N THR A 181 -4.01 14.86 2.86
CA THR A 181 -4.55 15.49 1.64
C THR A 181 -6.02 15.88 1.81
N ALA A 182 -6.25 17.19 2.00
CA ALA A 182 -7.53 17.77 2.44
C ALA A 182 -8.75 17.54 1.52
N ASN A 183 -8.57 16.95 0.33
CA ASN A 183 -9.64 16.66 -0.62
C ASN A 183 -10.17 15.20 -0.57
N VAL A 184 -9.64 14.34 0.30
CA VAL A 184 -10.14 12.96 0.47
C VAL A 184 -11.44 12.95 1.28
N LEU A 185 -12.55 13.20 0.56
CA LEU A 185 -13.87 12.59 0.76
C LEU A 185 -14.38 12.44 2.21
N GLY A 186 -14.68 13.56 2.87
CA GLY A 186 -15.59 13.60 4.02
C GLY A 186 -14.96 13.32 5.39
N THR A 187 -15.67 13.71 6.45
CA THR A 187 -15.23 13.59 7.86
C THR A 187 -15.04 12.16 8.33
N ASP A 188 -15.73 11.22 7.68
CA ASP A 188 -15.89 9.86 8.18
C ASP A 188 -14.61 9.05 7.90
N HIS A 189 -14.01 9.23 6.72
CA HIS A 189 -12.72 8.61 6.37
C HIS A 189 -11.54 9.15 7.18
N PHE A 190 -11.57 10.43 7.63
CA PHE A 190 -10.51 10.95 8.49
C PHE A 190 -10.45 10.17 9.81
N THR A 191 -11.59 9.97 10.47
CA THR A 191 -11.63 9.24 11.76
C THR A 191 -11.30 7.76 11.56
N GLU A 192 -11.80 7.16 10.49
CA GLU A 192 -11.49 5.78 10.09
C GLU A 192 -9.99 5.56 9.87
N ASP A 193 -9.34 6.39 9.04
CA ASP A 193 -7.90 6.33 8.79
C ASP A 193 -7.08 6.55 10.07
N LEU A 194 -7.45 7.53 10.89
CA LEU A 194 -6.78 7.82 12.16
C LEU A 194 -6.82 6.62 13.12
N THR A 195 -8.02 6.06 13.32
CA THR A 195 -8.23 4.90 14.20
C THR A 195 -7.48 3.68 13.68
N THR A 196 -7.52 3.44 12.37
CA THR A 196 -6.81 2.31 11.76
C THR A 196 -5.30 2.47 11.83
N VAL A 197 -4.73 3.67 11.68
CA VAL A 197 -3.28 3.88 11.84
C VAL A 197 -2.84 3.60 13.29
N HIS A 198 -3.55 4.08 14.30
CA HIS A 198 -3.26 3.72 15.71
C HIS A 198 -3.46 2.22 15.97
N TYR A 199 -4.43 1.57 15.33
CA TYR A 199 -4.63 0.13 15.50
C TYR A 199 -3.49 -0.67 14.86
N LEU A 200 -3.06 -0.31 13.63
CA LEU A 200 -1.91 -0.89 12.96
C LEU A 200 -0.61 -0.66 13.75
N SER A 201 -0.48 0.49 14.43
CA SER A 201 0.73 0.85 15.17
C SER A 201 1.10 -0.11 16.30
N VAL A 202 0.17 -0.96 16.76
CA VAL A 202 0.43 -1.97 17.82
C VAL A 202 1.36 -3.11 17.37
N ALA A 203 1.64 -3.22 16.07
CA ALA A 203 2.63 -4.15 15.50
C ALA A 203 3.97 -3.47 15.17
N ILE A 204 4.15 -2.20 15.54
CA ILE A 204 5.38 -1.44 15.35
C ILE A 204 6.21 -1.50 16.65
N ASP A 205 7.53 -1.57 16.53
CA ASP A 205 8.43 -1.52 17.69
C ASP A 205 8.39 -0.10 18.31
N ASP A 206 8.35 0.00 19.64
CA ASP A 206 8.45 1.26 20.39
C ASP A 206 9.58 2.17 19.89
N ALA A 207 10.71 1.59 19.47
CA ALA A 207 11.86 2.30 18.93
C ALA A 207 11.66 2.87 17.51
N LEU A 208 10.71 2.32 16.74
CA LEU A 208 10.37 2.73 15.38
C LEU A 208 9.17 3.70 15.32
N LEU A 209 8.36 3.80 16.38
CA LEU A 209 7.23 4.74 16.43
C LEU A 209 7.61 6.18 16.04
N PRO A 210 8.73 6.78 16.52
CA PRO A 210 9.11 8.14 16.12
C PRO A 210 9.50 8.26 14.63
N SER A 211 9.99 7.18 14.02
CA SER A 211 10.28 7.14 12.59
C SER A 211 9.02 7.03 11.74
N ILE A 212 8.01 6.29 12.22
CA ILE A 212 6.67 6.30 11.63
C ILE A 212 6.04 7.69 11.77
N GLU A 213 6.04 8.30 12.96
CA GLU A 213 5.55 9.69 13.16
C GLU A 213 6.22 10.69 12.22
N ALA A 214 7.53 10.59 12.01
CA ALA A 214 8.25 11.42 11.06
C ALA A 214 7.80 11.16 9.60
N ALA A 215 7.45 9.92 9.24
CA ALA A 215 6.86 9.59 7.95
C ALA A 215 5.46 10.21 7.76
N LEU A 216 4.62 10.18 8.81
CA LEU A 216 3.30 10.83 8.84
C LEU A 216 3.44 12.35 8.70
N ALA A 217 4.34 12.96 9.46
CA ALA A 217 4.63 14.40 9.42
C ALA A 217 5.15 14.83 8.04
N LEU A 218 6.00 14.03 7.39
CA LEU A 218 6.52 14.32 6.06
C LEU A 218 5.38 14.47 5.04
N ALA A 219 4.36 13.60 5.07
CA ALA A 219 3.24 13.69 4.14
C ALA A 219 2.51 15.05 4.23
N ALA A 220 2.29 15.55 5.46
CA ALA A 220 1.73 16.88 5.68
C ALA A 220 2.71 18.02 5.33
N GLU A 221 4.00 17.86 5.63
CA GLU A 221 5.04 18.84 5.28
C GLU A 221 5.17 19.01 3.76
N LEU A 222 5.07 17.94 2.99
CA LEU A 222 5.14 17.97 1.52
C LEU A 222 3.97 18.73 0.90
N GLU A 223 2.75 18.54 1.41
CA GLU A 223 1.58 19.34 1.00
C GLU A 223 1.83 20.84 1.29
N LEU A 224 2.28 21.17 2.50
CA LEU A 224 2.53 22.55 2.92
C LEU A 224 3.67 23.21 2.13
N ARG A 225 4.75 22.47 1.86
CA ARG A 225 5.94 22.93 1.10
C ARG A 225 5.67 23.17 -0.37
N THR A 226 4.68 22.49 -0.95
CA THR A 226 4.34 22.64 -2.37
C THR A 226 3.35 23.77 -2.64
N ARG A 227 2.51 24.17 -1.68
CA ARG A 227 1.59 25.33 -1.80
C ARG A 227 2.19 26.63 -2.37
N PRO A 228 3.41 27.09 -1.99
CA PRO A 228 4.01 28.30 -2.55
C PRO A 228 4.77 28.07 -3.88
N LEU A 229 4.90 26.83 -4.36
CA LEU A 229 5.69 26.50 -5.54
C LEU A 229 4.82 26.51 -6.81
N PRO A 230 5.37 26.90 -7.97
CA PRO A 230 4.71 26.69 -9.26
C PRO A 230 4.52 25.20 -9.54
N ASP A 231 3.32 24.82 -10.03
CA ASP A 231 2.98 23.41 -10.37
C ASP A 231 4.06 22.72 -11.21
N ALA A 232 4.65 23.40 -12.20
CA ALA A 232 5.69 22.84 -13.05
C ALA A 232 6.96 22.37 -12.31
N ILE A 233 7.24 22.90 -11.11
CA ILE A 233 8.33 22.42 -10.25
C ILE A 233 7.89 21.14 -9.52
N VAL A 234 6.67 21.13 -8.99
CA VAL A 234 6.10 20.00 -8.24
C VAL A 234 5.88 18.80 -9.15
N GLU A 235 5.33 19.01 -10.35
CA GLU A 235 5.21 18.00 -11.41
C GLU A 235 6.57 17.41 -11.80
N ARG A 236 7.63 18.23 -11.89
CA ARG A 236 8.98 17.71 -12.14
C ARG A 236 9.47 16.79 -11.02
N ALA A 237 9.19 17.12 -9.75
CA ALA A 237 9.53 16.25 -8.63
C ALA A 237 8.70 14.95 -8.62
N ILE A 238 7.43 15.00 -9.05
CA ILE A 238 6.59 13.82 -9.30
C ILE A 238 7.23 12.91 -10.37
N TYR A 239 7.56 13.45 -11.54
CA TYR A 239 8.21 12.67 -12.61
C TYR A 239 9.55 12.07 -12.17
N GLU A 240 10.34 12.80 -11.36
CA GLU A 240 11.61 12.27 -10.83
C GLU A 240 11.39 11.04 -9.93
N LEU A 241 10.46 11.10 -8.97
CA LEU A 241 10.11 9.94 -8.11
C LEU A 241 9.61 8.72 -8.90
N ILE A 242 8.91 8.98 -10.00
CA ILE A 242 8.30 7.94 -10.85
C ILE A 242 9.35 7.20 -11.68
N GLU A 243 10.29 7.94 -12.26
CA GLU A 243 11.34 7.41 -13.15
C GLU A 243 12.55 6.89 -12.35
N ASN A 244 12.85 7.53 -11.21
CA ASN A 244 13.94 7.18 -10.29
C ASN A 244 13.40 6.97 -8.86
N PRO A 245 12.77 5.82 -8.55
CA PRO A 245 12.31 5.51 -7.21
C PRO A 245 13.43 5.58 -6.16
N PRO A 246 13.15 6.04 -4.94
CA PRO A 246 14.13 6.18 -3.87
C PRO A 246 14.60 4.82 -3.34
N THR A 247 15.87 4.73 -2.95
CA THR A 247 16.39 3.61 -2.14
C THR A 247 16.11 3.78 -0.65
N ASP A 248 16.03 5.03 -0.20
CA ASP A 248 16.00 5.42 1.21
C ASP A 248 14.80 6.33 1.53
N TYR A 249 14.28 6.19 2.74
CA TYR A 249 13.24 7.07 3.28
C TYR A 249 13.80 8.04 4.34
N PRO A 250 13.43 9.33 4.35
CA PRO A 250 12.54 10.02 3.41
C PRO A 250 13.20 10.20 2.02
N PRO A 251 12.41 10.20 0.93
CA PRO A 251 12.95 10.31 -0.41
C PRO A 251 13.67 11.65 -0.65
N PRO A 252 14.82 11.66 -1.36
CA PRO A 252 15.47 12.90 -1.77
C PRO A 252 14.67 13.58 -2.89
N LEU A 253 13.85 14.58 -2.53
CA LEU A 253 13.02 15.31 -3.49
C LEU A 253 13.74 16.51 -4.09
N LEU A 254 13.60 16.68 -5.42
CA LEU A 254 14.07 17.86 -6.16
C LEU A 254 13.15 19.09 -5.96
N LEU A 255 12.78 19.38 -4.71
CA LEU A 255 12.10 20.61 -4.32
C LEU A 255 13.12 21.65 -3.84
N PRO A 256 12.88 22.96 -4.07
CA PRO A 256 13.70 24.01 -3.46
C PRO A 256 13.73 23.90 -1.94
N ASP A 257 14.84 24.30 -1.32
CA ASP A 257 14.94 24.47 0.13
C ASP A 257 13.88 25.47 0.59
N TYR A 258 12.92 24.97 1.37
CA TYR A 258 11.92 25.77 2.04
C TYR A 258 12.16 25.64 3.53
N THR A 259 12.49 26.76 4.20
CA THR A 259 12.46 26.80 5.66
C THR A 259 11.00 27.00 6.08
N PRO A 260 10.32 25.97 6.61
CA PRO A 260 8.95 26.15 7.04
C PRO A 260 8.91 27.12 8.22
N THR A 261 8.08 28.16 8.12
CA THR A 261 7.93 29.16 9.20
C THR A 261 7.19 28.62 10.42
N ARG A 262 6.70 27.37 10.34
CA ARG A 262 6.19 26.54 11.43
C ARG A 262 6.71 25.12 11.22
N VAL A 263 7.29 24.53 12.27
CA VAL A 263 7.40 23.07 12.32
C VAL A 263 5.97 22.52 12.28
N THR A 264 5.73 21.54 11.43
CA THR A 264 4.43 20.85 11.37
C THR A 264 4.56 19.63 12.25
N ASP A 265 4.13 19.75 13.50
CA ASP A 265 4.01 18.59 14.37
C ASP A 265 3.04 17.59 13.73
N SER A 266 3.35 16.30 13.80
CA SER A 266 2.41 15.26 13.35
C SER A 266 1.08 15.44 14.09
N PRO A 267 -0.08 15.45 13.39
CA PRO A 267 -1.38 15.44 14.07
C PRO A 267 -1.61 14.11 14.80
N LEU A 268 -0.79 13.09 14.51
CA LEU A 268 -0.78 11.79 15.17
C LEU A 268 0.42 11.69 16.11
N LEU A 269 0.16 11.49 17.40
CA LEU A 269 1.16 10.98 18.33
C LEU A 269 0.95 9.46 18.44
N LEU A 270 1.98 8.69 18.12
CA LEU A 270 2.00 7.25 18.28
C LEU A 270 2.73 6.91 19.56
N SER A 271 2.08 6.14 20.42
CA SER A 271 2.69 5.63 21.64
C SER A 271 2.43 4.14 21.80
N ALA A 272 3.16 3.48 22.70
CA ALA A 272 3.02 2.06 22.91
C ALA A 272 1.63 1.71 23.47
N GLY A 273 0.96 0.73 22.88
CA GLY A 273 -0.32 0.21 23.34
C GLY A 273 -0.17 -0.96 24.32
N GLN A 274 -1.17 -1.12 25.19
CA GLN A 274 -1.35 -2.33 26.01
C GLN A 274 -2.81 -2.79 25.94
N ILE A 275 -3.03 -4.10 25.77
CA ILE A 275 -4.37 -4.68 25.82
C ILE A 275 -4.85 -4.72 27.27
N VAL A 276 -5.92 -3.99 27.56
CA VAL A 276 -6.47 -3.83 28.92
C VAL A 276 -7.73 -4.67 29.14
N GLU A 277 -8.43 -5.00 28.07
CA GLU A 277 -9.61 -5.87 28.06
C GLU A 277 -9.58 -6.74 26.81
N THR A 278 -9.91 -8.02 26.94
CA THR A 278 -10.21 -8.86 25.79
C THR A 278 -11.24 -9.93 26.12
N ASP A 279 -12.16 -10.15 25.18
CA ASP A 279 -13.15 -11.21 25.14
C ASP A 279 -13.25 -11.72 23.69
N THR A 280 -14.09 -12.72 23.44
CA THR A 280 -14.34 -13.35 22.14
C THR A 280 -14.64 -12.34 21.02
N GLY A 281 -13.59 -11.91 20.31
CA GLY A 281 -13.62 -10.90 19.25
C GLY A 281 -13.62 -9.43 19.72
N LEU A 282 -13.57 -9.16 21.03
CA LEU A 282 -13.45 -7.80 21.58
C LEU A 282 -12.04 -7.59 22.14
N ILE A 283 -11.45 -6.44 21.83
CA ILE A 283 -10.14 -6.02 22.34
C ILE A 283 -10.22 -4.52 22.67
N VAL A 284 -9.77 -4.12 23.86
CA VAL A 284 -9.52 -2.70 24.19
C VAL A 284 -8.03 -2.51 24.41
N ILE A 285 -7.46 -1.52 23.73
CA ILE A 285 -6.05 -1.16 23.77
C ILE A 285 -5.95 0.24 24.36
N GLU A 286 -5.16 0.39 25.43
CA GLU A 286 -4.83 1.67 26.07
C GLU A 286 -3.40 2.07 25.69
N PHE A 287 -3.24 3.27 25.15
CA PHE A 287 -1.97 3.84 24.71
C PHE A 287 -1.34 4.70 25.83
N ARG A 288 -0.01 4.92 25.82
CA ARG A 288 0.69 5.68 26.89
C ARG A 288 0.27 7.14 26.99
N ASP A 289 -0.26 7.73 25.91
CA ASP A 289 -0.87 9.06 25.87
C ASP A 289 -2.27 9.13 26.51
N GLY A 290 -2.86 7.98 26.86
CA GLY A 290 -4.21 7.86 27.43
C GLY A 290 -5.32 7.64 26.41
N THR A 291 -5.01 7.65 25.10
CA THR A 291 -5.96 7.26 24.05
C THR A 291 -6.34 5.79 24.22
N GLN A 292 -7.59 5.45 23.90
CA GLN A 292 -8.07 4.07 23.90
C GLN A 292 -8.75 3.75 22.57
N ILE A 293 -8.48 2.56 22.04
CA ILE A 293 -9.17 1.99 20.89
C ILE A 293 -9.84 0.69 21.31
N ARG A 294 -11.13 0.55 20.96
CA ARG A 294 -11.85 -0.71 21.01
C ARG A 294 -11.98 -1.29 19.61
N ARG A 295 -11.60 -2.55 19.47
CA ARG A 295 -11.98 -3.42 18.37
C ARG A 295 -13.21 -4.22 18.80
N ASN A 296 -14.35 -3.95 18.19
CA ASN A 296 -15.63 -4.60 18.48
C ASN A 296 -15.71 -6.00 17.88
N ARG A 297 -16.69 -6.81 18.33
CA ARG A 297 -16.85 -8.21 17.87
C ARG A 297 -17.10 -8.35 16.37
N ASP A 298 -17.72 -7.35 15.75
CA ASP A 298 -17.98 -7.24 14.31
C ASP A 298 -16.77 -6.75 13.48
N ALA A 299 -15.61 -6.55 14.13
CA ALA A 299 -14.38 -5.99 13.58
C ALA A 299 -14.40 -4.48 13.28
N THR A 300 -15.41 -3.73 13.75
CA THR A 300 -15.33 -2.27 13.76
C THR A 300 -14.31 -1.75 14.78
N LEU A 301 -13.67 -0.63 14.47
CA LEU A 301 -12.74 0.07 15.36
C LEU A 301 -13.37 1.39 15.82
N GLU A 302 -13.25 1.71 17.11
CA GLU A 302 -13.75 2.95 17.70
C GLU A 302 -12.75 3.51 18.72
N TYR A 303 -12.63 4.84 18.80
CA TYR A 303 -12.03 5.52 19.96
C TYR A 303 -13.01 5.54 21.14
N LEU A 304 -12.50 5.52 22.37
CA LEU A 304 -13.27 5.59 23.62
C LEU A 304 -13.10 6.92 24.38
#